data_AF-A0A929FAS9-F1
#
_entry.id   AF-A0A929FAS9-F1
#
_cell.length_a   1.000
_cell.length_b   1.000
_cell.length_c   1.000
_cell.angle_alpha   90.00
_cell.angle_beta   90.00
_cell.angle_gamma   90.00
#
_symmetry.space_group_name_H-M   'P 1'
#
loop_
_entity.id
_entity.type
_entity.pdbx_description
1 polymer ?
#
loop_
_entity_poly.entity_id
_entity_poly.type
_entity_poly.pdbx_seq_one_letter_code
_entity_poly.pdbx_strand_id
1 'polypeptide(L)' 'MEGNDTTLVMESVDTIEPQEEGIQLVNIFGEQKFLKARIDSLSLIDNKVYLRPTG' A
#
# COMPACT_ATOMS: atom_id res chain seq x y z
N MET A 1 -17.03 -15.38 -8.40
CA MET A 1 -15.60 -15.69 -8.12
C MET A 1 -14.88 -14.37 -8.15
N GLU A 2 -14.72 -13.73 -6.99
CA GLU A 2 -14.00 -12.44 -6.87
C GLU A 2 -13.13 -12.52 -5.62
N GLY A 3 -11.83 -12.22 -5.76
CA GLY A 3 -11.00 -11.78 -4.64
C GLY A 3 -10.09 -12.81 -3.97
N ASN A 4 -9.17 -13.45 -4.69
CA ASN A 4 -8.25 -14.42 -4.09
C ASN A 4 -6.81 -13.97 -3.80
N ASP A 5 -6.37 -12.73 -4.06
CA ASP A 5 -4.94 -12.37 -3.77
C ASP A 5 -4.71 -10.92 -3.28
N THR A 6 -5.72 -10.25 -2.74
CA THR A 6 -5.51 -8.89 -2.17
C THR A 6 -5.69 -8.91 -0.66
N THR A 7 -4.61 -8.62 0.06
CA THR A 7 -4.62 -8.49 1.52
C THR A 7 -4.56 -7.03 1.90
N LEU A 8 -5.47 -6.59 2.77
CA LEU A 8 -5.41 -5.25 3.36
C LEU A 8 -4.17 -5.14 4.26
N VAL A 9 -3.28 -4.21 3.95
CA VAL A 9 -2.01 -4.04 4.68
C VAL A 9 -2.02 -2.86 5.66
N MET A 10 -2.83 -1.83 5.39
CA MET A 10 -2.96 -0.62 6.21
C MET A 10 -4.25 0.12 5.80
N GLU A 11 -4.95 0.69 6.77
CA GLU A 11 -6.10 1.57 6.56
C GLU A 11 -5.74 3.03 6.86
N SER A 12 -6.57 3.96 6.38
CA SER A 12 -6.44 5.40 6.64
C SER A 12 -5.05 5.95 6.31
N VAL A 13 -4.47 5.49 5.20
CA VAL A 13 -3.14 5.90 4.72
C VAL A 13 -3.19 7.37 4.31
N ASP A 14 -2.25 8.15 4.82
CA ASP A 14 -2.06 9.57 4.51
C ASP A 14 -0.89 9.76 3.54
N THR A 15 0.24 9.12 3.82
CA THR A 15 1.48 9.25 3.03
C THR A 15 1.97 7.89 2.54
N ILE A 16 2.39 7.86 1.27
CA ILE A 16 3.02 6.70 0.63
C ILE A 16 4.31 7.16 -0.03
N GLU A 17 5.44 6.71 0.49
CA GLU A 17 6.77 7.12 0.03
C GLU A 17 7.59 5.91 -0.45
N PRO A 18 7.96 5.85 -1.74
CA PRO A 18 8.94 4.87 -2.21
C PRO A 18 10.30 5.10 -1.56
N GLN A 19 10.95 4.01 -1.17
CA GLN A 19 12.30 3.98 -0.60
C GLN A 19 13.20 3.05 -1.44
N GLU A 20 14.50 3.04 -1.18
CA GLU A 20 15.45 2.22 -1.94
C GLU A 20 15.09 0.73 -1.95
N GLU A 21 14.64 0.18 -0.80
CA GLU A 21 14.33 -1.24 -0.64
C GLU A 21 12.82 -1.59 -0.57
N GLY A 22 11.94 -0.63 -0.89
CA GLY A 22 10.50 -0.87 -0.78
C GLY A 22 9.66 0.39 -0.72
N ILE A 23 8.65 0.37 0.14
CA ILE A 23 7.70 1.46 0.30
C ILE A 23 7.35 1.66 1.77
N GLN A 24 7.30 2.91 2.18
CA GLN A 24 6.85 3.34 3.50
C GLN A 24 5.42 3.85 3.40
N LEU A 25 4.57 3.37 4.29
CA LEU A 25 3.19 3.80 4.46
C LEU A 25 3.06 4.47 5.83
N VAL A 26 2.41 5.63 5.86
CA VAL A 26 2.07 6.34 7.10
C VAL A 26 0.57 6.60 7.10
N ASN A 27 -0.12 6.21 8.18
CA ASN A 27 -1.55 6.50 8.34
C ASN A 27 -1.78 7.84 9.07
N ILE A 28 -3.02 8.31 9.06
CA ILE A 28 -3.43 9.58 9.69
C ILE A 28 -3.21 9.63 11.21
N PHE A 29 -2.93 8.49 11.86
CA PHE A 29 -2.64 8.41 13.29
C PHE A 29 -1.13 8.43 13.57
N GLY A 30 -0.30 8.49 12.52
CA GLY A 30 1.16 8.50 12.60
C GLY A 30 1.79 7.10 12.67
N GLU A 31 1.03 6.02 12.55
CA GLU A 31 1.57 4.67 12.49
C GLU A 31 2.25 4.43 11.14
N GLN A 32 3.40 3.75 11.18
CA GLN A 32 4.23 3.54 10.00
C GLN A 32 4.41 2.06 9.71
N LYS A 33 4.44 1.71 8.41
CA LYS A 33 4.73 0.35 7.95
C LYS A 33 5.67 0.39 6.77
N PHE A 34 6.70 -0.45 6.80
CA PHE A 34 7.60 -0.66 5.67
C PHE A 34 7.30 -1.99 4.99
N LEU A 35 7.18 -1.99 3.66
CA LEU A 35 6.90 -3.17 2.86
C LEU A 35 7.90 -3.28 1.70
N LYS A 36 8.41 -4.49 1.44
CA LYS A 36 9.15 -4.80 0.20
C LYS A 36 8.17 -4.93 -0.97
N ALA A 37 7.69 -3.79 -1.43
CA ALA A 37 6.67 -3.68 -2.47
C ALA A 37 6.84 -2.39 -3.26
N ARG A 38 6.14 -2.30 -4.39
CA ARG A 38 5.99 -1.09 -5.20
C ARG A 38 4.52 -0.83 -5.50
N ILE A 39 4.18 0.42 -5.81
CA ILE A 39 2.85 0.79 -6.27
C ILE A 39 2.58 0.08 -7.59
N ASP A 40 1.50 -0.69 -7.65
CA ASP A 40 1.05 -1.39 -8.86
C ASP A 40 -0.03 -0.58 -9.59
N SER A 41 -1.05 -0.13 -8.85
CA SER A 41 -2.13 0.69 -9.40
C SER A 41 -2.84 1.50 -8.31
N LEU A 42 -3.62 2.49 -8.76
CA LEU A 42 -4.44 3.36 -7.91
C LEU A 42 -5.88 3.33 -8.43
N SER A 43 -6.83 2.99 -7.55
CA SER A 43 -8.26 3.18 -7.79
C SER A 43 -8.73 4.42 -7.03
N LEU A 44 -8.98 5.50 -7.76
CA LEU A 44 -9.51 6.74 -7.19
C LEU A 44 -10.99 6.64 -6.81
N ILE A 45 -11.76 5.79 -7.49
CA ILE A 45 -13.17 5.56 -7.18
C ILE A 45 -13.29 4.82 -5.83
N ASP A 46 -12.44 3.82 -5.62
CA ASP A 46 -12.47 3.02 -4.40
C ASP A 46 -11.59 3.59 -3.28
N ASN A 47 -10.84 4.65 -3.54
CA ASN A 47 -9.79 5.19 -2.67
C ASN A 47 -8.78 4.11 -2.23
N LYS A 48 -8.33 3.27 -3.16
CA LYS A 48 -7.40 2.16 -2.90
C LYS A 48 -6.11 2.30 -3.68
N VAL A 49 -4.99 2.05 -3.01
CA VAL A 49 -3.68 1.86 -3.63
C VAL A 49 -3.35 0.38 -3.56
N TYR A 50 -3.10 -0.23 -4.72
CA TYR A 50 -2.67 -1.63 -4.80
C TYR A 50 -1.15 -1.69 -4.88
N LEU A 51 -0.57 -2.52 -4.02
CA LEU A 51 0.87 -2.74 -3.94
C LEU A 51 1.19 -4.15 -4.43
N ARG A 52 2.27 -4.29 -5.18
CA ARG A 52 2.81 -5.59 -5.59
C ARG A 52 4.13 -5.86 -4.89
N PRO A 53 4.35 -7.07 -4.33
CA PRO A 53 5.63 -7.45 -3.76
C PRO A 53 6.77 -7.30 -4.78
N THR A 54 7.90 -6.77 -4.34
CA THR A 54 9.17 -6.85 -5.09
C THR A 54 9.84 -8.16 -4.71
N GLY A 55 9.50 -9.21 -5.47
CA GLY A 55 10.25 -10.48 -5.47
C GLY A 55 11.55 -10.38 -6.26
#